data_AF-C3MAC9-F1
#
_entry.id   AF-C3MAC9-F1
#
_cell.length_a   1.000
_cell.length_b   1.000
_cell.length_c   1.000
_cell.angle_alpha   90.00
_cell.angle_beta   90.00
_cell.angle_gamma   90.00
#
_symmetry.space_group_name_H-M   'P 1'
#
loop_
_entity.id
_entity.type
_entity.pdbx_description
1 polymer ?
#
loop_
_entity_poly.entity_id
_entity_poly.type
_entity_poly.pdbx_seq_one_letter_code
_entity_poly.pdbx_strand_id
1 'polypeptide(L)' 'MGRPPVPTHLKRDKRLVVMLTEAENDRLIDAAKAAGAASLSDWIRERLLDAAASEANAGGLD' A
#
# COMPACT_ATOMS: atom_id res chain seq x y z
N MET A 1 -27.78 2.92 -14.35
CA MET A 1 -26.97 4.15 -14.14
C MET A 1 -25.51 3.73 -13.99
N GLY A 2 -24.66 4.00 -14.99
CA GLY A 2 -23.25 3.60 -14.94
C GLY A 2 -22.48 4.38 -13.88
N ARG A 3 -21.53 3.74 -13.20
CA ARG A 3 -20.66 4.43 -12.23
C ARG A 3 -19.90 5.54 -12.97
N PRO A 4 -19.91 6.78 -12.47
CA PRO A 4 -19.13 7.85 -13.07
C PRO A 4 -17.65 7.43 -13.15
N PRO A 5 -16.93 7.84 -14.22
CA PRO A 5 -15.52 7.50 -14.38
C PRO A 5 -14.72 8.02 -13.19
N VAL A 6 -13.82 7.18 -12.67
CA VAL A 6 -12.92 7.60 -11.59
C VAL A 6 -12.03 8.72 -12.12
N PRO A 7 -11.93 9.87 -11.44
CA PRO A 7 -11.01 10.94 -11.81
C PRO A 7 -9.59 10.41 -12.02
N THR A 8 -8.89 10.93 -13.03
CA THR A 8 -7.58 10.42 -13.45
C THR A 8 -6.54 10.43 -12.33
N HIS A 9 -6.55 11.45 -11.47
CA HIS A 9 -5.65 11.55 -10.30
C HIS A 9 -6.00 10.58 -9.15
N LEU A 10 -7.21 9.99 -9.16
CA LEU A 10 -7.63 8.96 -8.22
C LEU A 10 -7.50 7.55 -8.81
N LYS A 11 -7.14 7.45 -10.09
CA LYS A 11 -7.01 6.18 -10.79
C LYS A 11 -5.72 5.48 -10.35
N ARG A 12 -5.86 4.39 -9.60
CA ARG A 12 -4.76 3.50 -9.23
C ARG A 12 -4.50 2.50 -10.36
N ASP A 13 -3.77 2.94 -11.40
CA ASP A 13 -3.49 2.11 -12.59
C ASP A 13 -2.05 1.56 -12.66
N LYS A 14 -1.17 2.00 -11.75
CA LYS A 14 0.19 1.46 -11.59
C LYS A 14 0.19 0.23 -10.68
N ARG A 15 1.10 -0.71 -10.96
CA ARG A 15 1.23 -1.97 -10.21
C ARG A 15 2.62 -2.09 -9.62
N LEU A 16 2.70 -2.50 -8.36
CA LEU A 16 3.92 -2.95 -7.70
C LEU A 16 3.81 -4.47 -7.55
N VAL A 17 4.80 -5.21 -8.03
CA VAL A 17 4.85 -6.68 -7.95
C VAL A 17 6.09 -7.07 -7.17
N VAL A 18 5.91 -7.88 -6.13
CA VAL A 18 6.97 -8.43 -5.31
C VAL A 18 6.83 -9.94 -5.26
N MET A 19 7.94 -10.65 -5.40
CA MET A 19 7.98 -12.09 -5.24
C MET A 19 8.14 -12.39 -3.75
N LEU A 20 7.25 -13.23 -3.22
CA LEU A 20 7.26 -13.64 -1.83
C LEU A 20 7.31 -15.16 -1.76
N THR A 21 7.98 -15.68 -0.75
CA THR A 21 7.75 -17.03 -0.28
C THR A 21 6.37 -17.14 0.37
N GLU A 22 5.87 -18.36 0.53
CA GLU A 22 4.61 -18.62 1.24
C GLU A 22 4.65 -18.05 2.67
N ALA A 23 5.75 -18.30 3.40
CA ALA A 23 5.92 -17.82 4.76
C ALA A 23 5.95 -16.28 4.89
N GLU A 24 6.51 -15.57 3.91
CA GLU A 24 6.48 -14.09 3.89
C GLU A 24 5.06 -13.58 3.61
N ASN A 25 4.36 -14.21 2.67
CA ASN A 25 2.98 -13.86 2.36
C ASN A 25 2.07 -14.07 3.58
N ASP A 26 2.20 -15.19 4.29
CA ASP A 26 1.39 -15.48 5.48
C ASP A 26 1.63 -14.45 6.59
N ARG A 27 2.90 -14.11 6.87
CA ARG A 27 3.25 -13.07 7.85
C ARG A 27 2.62 -11.72 7.51
N LEU A 28 2.64 -11.33 6.24
CA LEU A 28 2.04 -10.07 5.79
C LEU A 28 0.51 -10.10 5.91
N ILE A 29 -0.13 -11.21 5.56
CA ILE A 29 -1.58 -11.41 5.73
C ILE A 29 -1.97 -11.29 7.19
N ASP A 30 -1.26 -11.96 8.09
CA ASP A 30 -1.57 -11.96 9.51
C ASP A 30 -1.34 -10.58 10.15
N ALA A 31 -0.29 -9.87 9.74
CA ALA A 31 -0.07 -8.49 10.16
C ALA A 31 -1.17 -7.54 9.66
N ALA A 32 -1.64 -7.70 8.40
CA ALA A 32 -2.76 -6.91 7.87
C ALA A 32 -4.06 -7.17 8.63
N LYS A 33 -4.35 -8.45 8.95
CA LYS A 33 -5.51 -8.83 9.78
C LYS A 33 -5.43 -8.25 11.18
N ALA A 34 -4.27 -8.36 11.84
CA ALA A 34 -4.05 -7.83 13.18
C ALA A 34 -4.21 -6.30 13.23
N ALA A 35 -3.88 -5.60 12.15
CA ALA A 35 -4.10 -4.17 11.99
C ALA A 35 -5.56 -3.79 11.64
N GLY A 36 -6.45 -4.76 11.47
CA GLY A 36 -7.85 -4.53 11.10
C GLY A 36 -8.04 -4.02 9.67
N ALA A 37 -7.08 -4.29 8.77
CA ALA A 37 -7.14 -3.80 7.41
C ALA A 37 -8.17 -4.55 6.56
N ALA A 38 -8.82 -3.83 5.64
CA ALA A 38 -9.79 -4.42 4.73
C ALA A 38 -9.16 -5.37 3.69
N SER A 39 -7.91 -5.13 3.29
CA SER A 39 -7.16 -5.99 2.39
C SER A 39 -5.65 -5.85 2.60
N LEU A 40 -4.90 -6.90 2.25
CA LEU A 40 -3.43 -6.86 2.29
C LEU A 40 -2.86 -5.74 1.42
N SER A 41 -3.41 -5.57 0.21
CA SER A 41 -2.94 -4.57 -0.76
C SER A 41 -3.18 -3.14 -0.28
N ASP A 42 -4.30 -2.86 0.38
CA ASP A 42 -4.55 -1.54 0.96
C ASP A 42 -3.60 -1.28 2.14
N TRP A 43 -3.41 -2.27 3.00
CA TRP A 43 -2.52 -2.17 4.16
C TRP A 43 -1.06 -1.91 3.75
N ILE A 44 -0.52 -2.68 2.79
CA ILE A 44 0.84 -2.48 2.30
C ILE A 44 0.98 -1.11 1.63
N ARG A 45 0.01 -0.70 0.82
CA ARG A 45 0.07 0.60 0.14
C ARG A 45 0.18 1.74 1.15
N GLU A 46 -0.65 1.75 2.18
CA GLU A 46 -0.63 2.79 3.21
C GLU A 46 0.72 2.84 3.92
N ARG A 47 1.27 1.68 4.30
CA ARG A 47 2.60 1.61 4.93
C ARG A 47 3.74 2.10 4.05
N LEU A 48 3.70 1.80 2.75
CA LEU A 48 4.69 2.31 1.81
C LEU A 48 4.62 3.83 1.65
N LEU A 49 3.41 4.40 1.62
CA LEU A 49 3.23 5.84 1.52
C LEU A 49 3.65 6.56 2.81
N ASP A 50 3.32 6.01 3.96
CA ASP A 50 3.73 6.56 5.27
C ASP A 50 5.26 6.52 5.44
N ALA A 51 5.90 5.43 5.03
CA ALA A 51 7.35 5.29 5.03
C ALA A 51 8.00 6.32 4.10
N ALA A 52 7.53 6.43 2.86
CA ALA A 52 8.05 7.41 1.90
C ALA A 52 7.88 8.87 2.38
N ALA A 53 6.74 9.20 3.01
CA ALA A 53 6.53 10.51 3.61
C ALA A 53 7.49 10.77 4.78
N SER A 54 7.71 9.76 5.63
CA SER A 54 8.64 9.86 6.77
C SER A 54 10.09 10.05 6.31
N GLU A 55 10.52 9.32 5.28
CA GLU A 55 11.86 9.44 4.69
C GLU A 55 12.08 10.78 3.99
N ALA A 56 11.08 11.26 3.25
CA ALA A 56 11.14 12.57 2.60
C ALA A 56 11.26 13.71 3.64
N ASN A 57 10.58 13.58 4.79
CA ASN A 57 10.67 14.55 5.88
C ASN A 57 11.99 14.44 6.66
N ALA A 58 12.57 13.24 6.77
CA ALA A 58 13.85 13.01 7.41
C ALA A 58 15.05 13.49 6.56
N GLY A 59 14.89 13.53 5.22
CA GLY A 59 15.91 13.99 4.27
C GLY A 59 15.96 15.49 4.00
N GLY A 60 15.22 16.32 4.76
CA GLY A 60 15.22 17.79 4.64
C GLY A 60 16.42 18.50 5.30
N LEU A 61 17.57 17.84 5.38
CA LEU A 61 18.83 18.35 5.93
C LEU A 61 19.97 18.03 4.95
N ASP A 62 19.99 18.75 3.83
CA ASP A 62 21.20 19.06 3.05
C ASP A 62 21.05 20.43 2.40
#